data_AF-A0A2E8KAT1-F1
#
_entry.id   AF-A0A2E8KAT1-F1
#
_cell.length_a   1.000
_cell.length_b   1.000
_cell.length_c   1.000
_cell.angle_alpha   90.00
_cell.angle_beta   90.00
_cell.angle_gamma   90.00
#
_symmetry.space_group_name_H-M   'P 1'
#
loop_
_entity.id
_entity.type
_entity.pdbx_description
1 polymer ?
#
loop_
_entity_poly.entity_id
_entity_poly.type
_entity_poly.pdbx_seq_one_letter_code
_entity_poly.pdbx_strand_id
1 'polypeptide(L)'
;MKLEKKSQWLVIPNRLKPFSLFCFGLFILPSSFAQSQSLLEAEFDSIFTPLETVRNTNCSRAVNWQEGNPSALSDEQTALFRRAYVAALNSDEDVLKSVVSDNTYYQDLYGFINSLKTLALNKEGIMFLYQQRFDQNIRQHRLITERFDGFEPDVLVNIVWCSISADNGDTRQTGGFAYLSLIDGEWKFQSR
;
A
#
# COMPACT_ATOMS: atom_id res chain seq x y z
N MET A 1 -14.44 26.46 -77.79
CA MET A 1 -14.23 27.75 -77.08
C MET A 1 -12.92 27.62 -76.29
N LYS A 2 -12.03 28.61 -76.48
CA LYS A 2 -10.72 28.91 -75.85
C LYS A 2 -10.29 28.06 -74.62
N LEU A 3 -9.10 27.45 -74.61
CA LEU A 3 -7.80 28.06 -74.21
C LEU A 3 -7.93 28.71 -72.81
N GLU A 4 -7.15 28.38 -71.78
CA GLU A 4 -5.69 28.50 -71.77
C GLU A 4 -5.09 28.11 -70.39
N LYS A 5 -3.89 27.52 -70.45
CA LYS A 5 -2.65 27.83 -69.67
C LYS A 5 -2.68 27.78 -68.13
N LYS A 6 -1.84 26.92 -67.52
CA LYS A 6 -0.42 27.19 -67.13
C LYS A 6 -0.36 28.28 -66.05
N SER A 7 0.31 28.14 -64.91
CA SER A 7 1.74 27.82 -64.71
C SER A 7 1.97 28.04 -63.20
N GLN A 8 2.55 27.11 -62.44
CA GLN A 8 3.99 26.89 -62.27
C GLN A 8 4.64 27.67 -61.10
N TRP A 9 5.35 26.87 -60.28
CA TRP A 9 6.57 27.11 -59.50
C TRP A 9 6.57 28.14 -58.35
N LEU A 10 6.96 27.68 -57.16
CA LEU A 10 8.25 28.10 -56.59
C LEU A 10 8.73 27.13 -55.50
N VAL A 11 10.04 27.03 -55.43
CA VAL A 11 10.86 25.97 -54.87
C VAL A 11 11.87 26.64 -53.94
N ILE A 12 11.96 26.17 -52.68
CA ILE A 12 13.16 26.15 -51.78
C ILE A 12 13.62 27.56 -51.23
N PRO A 13 14.44 27.76 -50.14
CA PRO A 13 14.99 26.89 -49.06
C PRO A 13 14.87 27.44 -47.59
N ASN A 14 15.32 26.61 -46.64
CA ASN A 14 16.12 26.88 -45.41
C ASN A 14 15.81 27.98 -44.38
N ARG A 15 15.84 27.50 -43.12
CA ARG A 15 16.46 28.04 -41.89
C ARG A 15 16.09 29.47 -41.46
N LEU A 16 15.42 29.56 -40.31
CA LEU A 16 15.70 30.53 -39.23
C LEU A 16 15.11 30.01 -37.89
N LYS A 17 15.99 29.67 -36.94
CA LYS A 17 15.80 29.96 -35.48
C LYS A 17 16.56 31.28 -35.25
N PRO A 18 16.27 32.15 -34.24
CA PRO A 18 15.95 31.82 -32.83
C PRO A 18 14.96 32.81 -32.14
N PHE A 19 14.82 32.69 -30.80
CA PHE A 19 14.07 33.55 -29.86
C PHE A 19 12.54 33.39 -29.93
N SER A 20 11.76 33.27 -28.84
CA SER A 20 11.94 33.66 -27.45
C SER A 20 10.84 33.00 -26.62
N LEU A 21 11.11 32.77 -25.32
CA LEU A 21 10.10 32.70 -24.26
C LEU A 21 8.98 31.65 -24.43
N PHE A 22 9.30 30.38 -24.19
CA PHE A 22 8.35 29.53 -23.47
C PHE A 22 8.85 29.41 -22.05
N CYS A 23 8.13 30.08 -21.13
CA CYS A 23 8.34 30.01 -19.71
C CYS A 23 8.52 28.54 -19.30
N PHE A 24 9.73 28.22 -18.83
CA PHE A 24 9.92 27.16 -17.86
C PHE A 24 9.04 27.53 -16.66
N GLY A 25 7.79 27.09 -16.69
CA GLY A 25 6.95 26.97 -15.52
C GLY A 25 7.53 25.88 -14.65
N LEU A 26 8.64 26.20 -13.99
CA LEU A 26 9.08 25.55 -12.78
C LEU A 26 7.93 25.75 -11.79
N PHE A 27 6.95 24.84 -11.79
CA PHE A 27 6.08 24.66 -10.64
C PHE A 27 6.99 24.09 -9.56
N ILE A 28 7.68 24.99 -8.86
CA ILE A 28 8.07 24.77 -7.48
C ILE A 28 6.73 24.63 -6.76
N LEU A 29 6.22 23.40 -6.69
CA LEU A 29 5.23 23.08 -5.68
C LEU A 29 5.88 23.48 -4.35
N PRO A 30 5.23 24.33 -3.55
CA PRO A 30 5.76 24.66 -2.23
C PRO A 30 5.93 23.32 -1.50
N SER A 31 7.13 23.10 -0.98
CA SER A 31 7.50 21.96 -0.16
C SER A 31 6.35 21.67 0.79
N SER A 32 5.57 20.64 0.46
CA SER A 32 4.52 20.18 1.36
C SER A 32 5.24 19.82 2.64
N PHE A 33 4.82 20.44 3.74
CA PHE A 33 5.29 20.16 5.07
C PHE A 33 5.41 18.64 5.20
N ALA A 34 6.63 18.13 5.34
CA ALA A 34 6.80 16.79 5.88
C ALA A 34 6.04 16.81 7.21
N GLN A 35 4.90 16.12 7.26
CA GLN A 35 4.14 16.00 8.50
C GLN A 35 5.12 15.39 9.51
N SER A 36 5.24 15.98 10.70
CA SER A 36 6.29 15.55 11.62
C SER A 36 6.17 14.06 11.83
N GLN A 37 7.29 13.34 11.71
CA GLN A 37 7.32 11.88 11.78
C GLN A 37 6.53 11.37 13.00
N SER A 38 6.72 12.00 14.16
CA SER A 38 5.99 11.69 15.38
C SER A 38 4.46 11.82 15.27
N LEU A 39 3.96 12.76 14.47
CA LEU A 39 2.53 12.94 14.25
C LEU A 39 1.97 11.81 13.37
N LEU A 40 2.68 11.43 12.31
CA LEU A 40 2.29 10.30 11.46
C LEU A 40 2.36 8.95 12.20
N GLU A 41 3.35 8.79 13.07
CA GLU A 41 3.47 7.63 13.94
C GLU A 41 2.30 7.54 14.93
N ALA A 42 1.93 8.65 15.57
CA ALA A 42 0.77 8.72 16.46
C ALA A 42 -0.55 8.51 15.70
N GLU A 43 -0.65 9.01 14.47
CA GLU A 43 -1.79 8.78 13.59
C GLU A 43 -1.92 7.28 13.27
N PHE A 44 -0.82 6.62 12.87
CA PHE A 44 -0.80 5.17 12.66
C PHE A 44 -1.28 4.41 13.90
N ASP A 45 -0.77 4.75 15.08
CA ASP A 45 -1.15 4.08 16.32
C ASP A 45 -2.64 4.28 16.66
N SER A 46 -3.22 5.42 16.28
CA SER A 46 -4.64 5.72 16.51
C SER A 46 -5.59 4.95 15.59
N ILE A 47 -5.11 4.47 14.43
CA ILE A 47 -5.92 3.74 13.45
C ILE A 47 -6.32 2.37 13.99
N PHE A 48 -5.38 1.69 14.65
CA PHE A 48 -5.51 0.27 14.94
C PHE A 48 -5.98 0.02 16.38
N THR A 49 -7.11 -0.68 16.47
CA THR A 49 -7.57 -1.26 17.72
C THR A 49 -6.74 -2.51 18.05
N PRO A 50 -6.15 -2.61 19.26
CA PRO A 50 -5.38 -3.79 19.67
C PRO A 50 -6.20 -5.08 19.56
N LEU A 51 -5.57 -6.17 19.10
CA LEU A 51 -6.24 -7.45 18.87
C LEU A 51 -6.97 -7.97 20.12
N GLU A 52 -6.38 -7.82 21.30
CA GLU A 52 -7.00 -8.25 22.56
C GLU A 52 -8.30 -7.50 22.88
N THR A 53 -8.38 -6.21 22.51
CA THR A 53 -9.62 -5.45 22.59
C THR A 53 -10.64 -5.99 21.58
N VAL A 54 -10.20 -6.30 20.36
CA VAL A 54 -11.07 -6.84 19.29
C VAL A 54 -11.65 -8.20 19.64
N ARG A 55 -10.90 -9.09 20.31
CA ARG A 55 -11.38 -10.42 20.76
C ARG A 55 -12.68 -10.34 21.59
N ASN A 56 -12.94 -9.20 22.22
CA ASN A 56 -14.14 -8.97 23.04
C ASN A 56 -15.29 -8.31 22.26
N THR A 57 -15.15 -8.12 20.94
CA THR A 57 -16.14 -7.49 20.07
C THR A 57 -16.76 -8.48 19.09
N ASN A 58 -17.92 -8.13 18.50
CA ASN A 58 -18.53 -8.96 17.45
C ASN A 58 -17.66 -9.04 16.17
N CYS A 59 -16.75 -8.09 15.96
CA CYS A 59 -15.82 -8.14 14.84
C CYS A 59 -14.92 -9.38 14.90
N SER A 60 -14.50 -9.82 16.09
CA SER A 60 -13.72 -11.05 16.23
C SER A 60 -14.49 -12.31 15.81
N ARG A 61 -15.81 -12.35 16.01
CA ARG A 61 -16.65 -13.51 15.67
C ARG A 61 -16.89 -13.64 14.17
N ALA A 62 -16.90 -12.51 13.47
CA ALA A 62 -17.08 -12.46 12.03
C ALA A 62 -15.78 -12.74 11.26
N VAL A 63 -14.62 -12.64 11.91
CA VAL A 63 -13.36 -13.11 11.31
C VAL A 63 -13.36 -14.63 11.30
N ASN A 64 -13.30 -15.22 10.10
CA ASN A 64 -13.06 -16.64 9.95
C ASN A 64 -11.58 -16.92 10.21
N TRP A 65 -11.21 -17.01 11.50
CA TRP A 65 -9.87 -17.38 11.92
C TRP A 65 -9.55 -18.75 11.34
N GLN A 66 -8.82 -18.82 10.23
CA GLN A 66 -8.27 -20.10 9.78
C GLN A 66 -7.47 -20.72 10.94
N GLU A 67 -7.42 -22.05 11.02
CA GLU A 67 -6.98 -22.87 12.17
C GLU A 67 -5.56 -22.60 12.73
N GLY A 68 -4.86 -21.55 12.29
CA GLY A 68 -3.49 -21.19 12.68
C GLY A 68 -3.36 -20.17 13.82
N ASN A 69 -4.11 -20.31 14.91
CA ASN A 69 -4.00 -19.51 16.15
C ASN A 69 -3.62 -18.03 15.94
N PRO A 70 -4.59 -17.15 15.62
CA PRO A 70 -4.32 -15.74 15.37
C PRO A 70 -3.66 -15.09 16.59
N SER A 71 -2.60 -14.33 16.34
CA SER A 71 -1.87 -13.61 17.38
C SER A 71 -1.70 -12.14 17.01
N ALA A 72 -1.44 -11.31 18.03
CA ALA A 72 -1.01 -9.95 17.80
C ALA A 72 0.33 -9.95 17.05
N LEU A 73 0.61 -8.84 16.38
CA LEU A 73 1.94 -8.57 15.84
C LEU A 73 2.91 -8.37 17.01
N SER A 74 4.17 -8.73 16.79
CA SER A 74 5.26 -8.31 17.68
C SER A 74 5.49 -6.79 17.58
N ASP A 75 6.23 -6.23 18.54
CA ASP A 75 6.60 -4.82 18.52
C ASP A 75 7.42 -4.46 17.27
N GLU A 76 8.32 -5.35 16.84
CA GLU A 76 9.14 -5.16 15.64
C GLU A 76 8.30 -5.15 14.35
N GLN A 77 7.35 -6.08 14.24
CA GLN A 77 6.41 -6.10 13.11
C GLN A 77 5.52 -4.85 13.12
N THR A 78 5.03 -4.43 14.28
CA THR A 78 4.25 -3.19 14.41
C THR A 78 5.07 -1.97 13.99
N ALA A 79 6.34 -1.91 14.40
CA ALA A 79 7.27 -0.86 13.99
C ALA A 79 7.53 -0.86 12.47
N LEU A 80 7.60 -2.03 11.83
CA LEU A 80 7.72 -2.16 10.39
C LEU A 80 6.51 -1.53 9.66
N PHE A 81 5.29 -1.87 10.06
CA PHE A 81 4.07 -1.28 9.48
C PHE A 81 4.01 0.24 9.69
N ARG A 82 4.35 0.71 10.90
CA ARG A 82 4.41 2.15 11.22
C ARG A 82 5.43 2.87 10.32
N ARG A 83 6.64 2.30 10.17
CA ARG A 83 7.68 2.86 9.31
C ARG A 83 7.26 2.92 7.85
N ALA A 84 6.62 1.86 7.34
CA ALA A 84 6.07 1.84 5.98
C ALA A 84 4.96 2.90 5.77
N TYR A 85 4.08 3.08 6.76
CA TYR A 85 3.04 4.11 6.73
C TYR A 85 3.62 5.52 6.62
N VAL A 86 4.54 5.86 7.53
CA VAL A 86 5.22 7.16 7.56
C VAL A 86 5.98 7.41 6.26
N ALA A 87 6.74 6.42 5.79
CA ALA A 87 7.52 6.53 4.57
C ALA A 87 6.63 6.74 3.34
N ALA A 88 5.51 6.01 3.25
CA ALA A 88 4.57 6.17 2.14
C ALA A 88 3.94 7.57 2.11
N LEU A 89 3.56 8.12 3.27
CA LEU A 89 2.97 9.47 3.32
C LEU A 89 3.99 10.58 3.08
N ASN A 90 5.24 10.39 3.48
CA ASN A 90 6.33 11.32 3.18
C ASN A 90 6.96 11.11 1.80
N SER A 91 6.52 10.10 1.04
CA SER A 91 7.16 9.69 -0.23
C SER A 91 8.66 9.41 -0.08
N ASP A 92 9.07 8.81 1.04
CA ASP A 92 10.45 8.45 1.35
C ASP A 92 10.80 7.11 0.72
N GLU A 93 11.23 7.16 -0.54
CA GLU A 93 11.56 5.99 -1.35
C GLU A 93 12.70 5.15 -0.79
N ASP A 94 13.68 5.76 -0.11
CA ASP A 94 14.82 5.03 0.45
C ASP A 94 14.37 4.20 1.66
N VAL A 95 13.49 4.75 2.49
CA VAL A 95 12.88 3.97 3.56
C VAL A 95 11.94 2.91 3.01
N LEU A 96 11.12 3.21 2.00
CA LEU A 96 10.23 2.23 1.36
C LEU A 96 11.01 1.03 0.80
N LYS A 97 12.16 1.27 0.16
CA LYS A 97 13.08 0.21 -0.29
C LYS A 97 13.64 -0.62 0.86
N SER A 98 13.90 -0.01 2.01
CA SER A 98 14.50 -0.70 3.15
C SER A 98 13.56 -1.68 3.86
N VAL A 99 12.24 -1.42 3.79
CA VAL A 99 11.21 -2.21 4.50
C VAL A 99 10.67 -3.39 3.69
N VAL A 100 11.08 -3.53 2.43
CA VAL A 100 10.71 -4.66 1.55
C VAL A 100 11.89 -5.63 1.38
N SER A 101 11.62 -6.91 1.16
CA SER A 101 12.65 -7.94 0.97
C SER A 101 13.43 -7.76 -0.34
N ASP A 102 12.74 -7.30 -1.39
CA ASP A 102 13.33 -6.93 -2.67
C ASP A 102 12.94 -5.47 -3.00
N ASN A 103 13.94 -4.66 -3.35
CA ASN A 103 13.77 -3.23 -3.63
C ASN A 103 13.03 -2.93 -4.95
N THR A 104 12.59 -3.95 -5.68
CA THR A 104 11.89 -3.81 -6.96
C THR A 104 10.38 -3.97 -6.88
N TYR A 105 9.84 -4.69 -5.90
CA TYR A 105 8.40 -5.01 -5.82
C TYR A 105 7.78 -4.65 -4.46
N TYR A 106 6.79 -3.75 -4.51
CA TYR A 106 6.13 -3.15 -3.34
C TYR A 106 4.66 -3.59 -3.18
N GLN A 107 4.21 -4.64 -3.85
CA GLN A 107 2.78 -4.94 -3.98
C GLN A 107 2.08 -5.11 -2.63
N ASP A 108 2.68 -5.87 -1.70
CA ASP A 108 2.08 -6.11 -0.37
C ASP A 108 2.15 -4.86 0.52
N LEU A 109 3.22 -4.06 0.40
CA LEU A 109 3.31 -2.74 1.04
C LEU A 109 2.20 -1.81 0.53
N TYR A 110 2.02 -1.70 -0.78
CA TYR A 110 0.95 -0.87 -1.35
C TYR A 110 -0.43 -1.42 -1.05
N GLY A 111 -0.60 -2.74 -0.96
CA GLY A 111 -1.83 -3.38 -0.49
C GLY A 111 -2.18 -2.93 0.92
N PHE A 112 -1.19 -2.88 1.82
CA PHE A 112 -1.34 -2.33 3.15
C PHE A 112 -1.74 -0.84 3.13
N ILE A 113 -0.98 0.01 2.45
CA ILE A 113 -1.27 1.46 2.38
C ILE A 113 -2.65 1.72 1.77
N ASN A 114 -3.06 0.95 0.76
CA ASN A 114 -4.36 1.09 0.13
C ASN A 114 -5.50 0.60 1.04
N SER A 115 -5.27 -0.42 1.86
CA SER A 115 -6.22 -0.87 2.88
C SER A 115 -6.51 0.25 3.88
N LEU A 116 -5.51 1.06 4.22
CA LEU A 116 -5.67 2.24 5.07
C LEU A 116 -6.45 3.37 4.38
N LYS A 117 -6.33 3.58 3.06
CA LYS A 117 -7.12 4.61 2.35
C LYS A 117 -8.64 4.40 2.46
N THR A 118 -9.06 3.16 2.71
CA THR A 118 -10.47 2.81 2.94
C THR A 118 -11.01 3.42 4.25
N LEU A 119 -10.13 3.77 5.21
CA LEU A 119 -10.47 4.51 6.44
C LEU A 119 -11.00 5.91 6.18
N ALA A 120 -10.46 6.61 5.18
CA ALA A 120 -10.84 7.99 4.90
C ALA A 120 -12.32 8.10 4.47
N LEU A 121 -12.91 6.99 4.02
CA LEU A 121 -14.26 6.95 3.48
C LEU A 121 -15.31 6.47 4.49
N ASN A 122 -14.94 5.65 5.50
CA ASN A 122 -15.91 5.00 6.40
C ASN A 122 -15.51 5.14 7.89
N LYS A 123 -15.99 6.18 8.57
CA LYS A 123 -15.71 6.45 10.00
C LYS A 123 -16.42 5.51 11.00
N GLU A 124 -17.25 4.59 10.54
CA GLU A 124 -18.14 3.78 11.41
C GLU A 124 -17.64 2.35 11.70
N GLY A 125 -16.33 2.13 11.80
CA GLY A 125 -15.77 0.80 12.06
C GLY A 125 -14.46 0.82 12.85
N ILE A 126 -13.99 -0.37 13.22
CA ILE A 126 -12.68 -0.58 13.83
C ILE A 126 -11.74 -1.24 12.83
N MET A 127 -10.46 -0.85 12.88
CA MET A 127 -9.39 -1.56 12.19
C MET A 127 -8.51 -2.31 13.16
N PHE A 128 -8.01 -3.47 12.75
CA PHE A 128 -7.06 -4.24 13.52
C PHE A 128 -6.18 -5.09 12.62
N LEU A 129 -4.99 -5.42 13.14
CA LEU A 129 -4.03 -6.31 12.52
C LEU A 129 -3.93 -7.58 13.36
N TYR A 130 -3.78 -8.72 12.70
CA TYR A 130 -3.36 -9.95 13.35
C TYR A 130 -2.51 -10.77 12.40
N GLN A 131 -1.65 -11.59 12.96
CA GLN A 131 -0.81 -12.49 12.19
C GLN A 131 -1.21 -13.94 12.39
N GLN A 132 -0.84 -14.74 11.40
CA GLN A 132 -0.86 -16.19 11.44
C GLN A 132 0.46 -16.68 10.85
N ARG A 133 0.97 -17.79 11.38
CA ARG A 133 2.12 -18.46 10.77
C ARG A 133 1.74 -18.91 9.36
N PHE A 134 2.64 -18.69 8.41
CA PHE A 134 2.44 -19.25 7.08
C PHE A 134 2.60 -20.78 7.14
N ASP A 135 1.73 -21.51 6.45
CA ASP A 135 1.67 -22.97 6.51
C ASP A 135 1.28 -23.55 5.14
N GLN A 136 2.20 -24.25 4.50
CA GLN A 136 1.98 -24.85 3.19
C GLN A 136 0.98 -26.01 3.17
N ASN A 137 0.63 -26.57 4.33
CA ASN A 137 -0.45 -27.55 4.42
C ASN A 137 -1.82 -26.92 4.15
N ILE A 138 -1.93 -25.60 4.30
CA ILE A 138 -3.11 -24.83 3.93
C ILE A 138 -3.05 -24.57 2.42
N ARG A 139 -4.05 -25.09 1.68
CA ARG A 139 -4.10 -25.01 0.22
C ARG A 139 -3.94 -23.58 -0.30
N GLN A 140 -4.55 -22.62 0.36
CA GLN A 140 -4.50 -21.20 -0.01
C GLN A 140 -3.05 -20.68 0.08
N HIS A 141 -2.35 -20.95 1.19
CA HIS A 141 -0.96 -20.56 1.37
C HIS A 141 -0.05 -21.19 0.32
N ARG A 142 -0.22 -22.48 0.03
CA ARG A 142 0.57 -23.15 -1.02
C ARG A 142 0.41 -22.51 -2.41
N LEU A 143 -0.83 -22.17 -2.81
CA LEU A 143 -1.09 -21.48 -4.08
C LEU A 143 -0.46 -20.07 -4.13
N ILE A 144 -0.18 -19.49 -2.97
CA ILE A 144 0.51 -18.20 -2.84
C ILE A 144 2.03 -18.39 -2.97
N THR A 145 2.62 -19.47 -2.44
CA THR A 145 4.06 -19.77 -2.62
C THR A 145 4.46 -19.88 -4.10
N GLU A 146 3.58 -20.40 -4.95
CA GLU A 146 3.78 -20.43 -6.42
C GLU A 146 3.92 -19.02 -7.03
N ARG A 147 3.46 -17.97 -6.34
CA ARG A 147 3.56 -16.56 -6.75
C ARG A 147 4.76 -15.83 -6.15
N PHE A 148 5.53 -16.50 -5.31
CA PHE A 148 6.74 -15.98 -4.67
C PHE A 148 8.00 -16.65 -5.23
N ASP A 149 7.93 -17.19 -6.46
CA ASP A 149 9.01 -17.96 -7.08
C ASP A 149 9.57 -19.08 -6.18
N GLY A 150 8.72 -19.67 -5.35
CA GLY A 150 9.09 -20.73 -4.41
C GLY A 150 9.59 -20.25 -3.04
N PHE A 151 9.59 -18.95 -2.77
CA PHE A 151 9.89 -18.40 -1.46
C PHE A 151 8.66 -18.46 -0.52
N GLU A 152 8.89 -18.87 0.72
CA GLU A 152 7.85 -18.98 1.75
C GLU A 152 8.00 -17.83 2.75
N PRO A 153 7.00 -16.93 2.86
CA PRO A 153 7.03 -15.94 3.94
C PRO A 153 6.85 -16.63 5.30
N ASP A 154 7.38 -16.01 6.35
CA ASP A 154 7.25 -16.57 7.71
C ASP A 154 5.83 -16.40 8.26
N VAL A 155 5.20 -15.26 7.97
CA VAL A 155 3.87 -14.91 8.50
C VAL A 155 2.98 -14.23 7.46
N LEU A 156 1.69 -14.49 7.60
CA LEU A 156 0.61 -13.77 6.96
C LEU A 156 0.03 -12.77 7.97
N VAL A 157 0.07 -11.49 7.64
CA VAL A 157 -0.61 -10.44 8.40
C VAL A 157 -1.90 -10.07 7.70
N ASN A 158 -3.00 -10.22 8.43
CA ASN A 158 -4.33 -9.81 7.98
C ASN A 158 -4.60 -8.38 8.44
N ILE A 159 -5.08 -7.55 7.51
CA ILE A 159 -5.43 -6.15 7.74
C ILE A 159 -6.93 -6.03 7.58
N VAL A 160 -7.65 -5.87 8.70
CA VAL A 160 -9.10 -5.97 8.70
C VAL A 160 -9.72 -4.65 9.13
N TRP A 161 -10.68 -4.18 8.34
CA TRP A 161 -11.70 -3.23 8.77
C TRP A 161 -13.00 -3.97 9.02
N CYS A 162 -13.65 -3.64 10.13
CA CYS A 162 -14.92 -4.23 10.51
C CYS A 162 -15.88 -3.14 11.01
N SER A 163 -17.11 -3.15 10.50
CA SER A 163 -18.21 -2.38 11.07
C SER A 163 -19.39 -3.27 11.44
N ILE A 164 -20.15 -2.83 12.42
CA ILE A 164 -21.39 -3.48 12.86
C ILE A 164 -22.53 -2.53 12.54
N SER A 165 -23.46 -2.98 11.73
CA SER A 165 -24.67 -2.24 11.38
C SER A 165 -25.50 -1.98 12.64
N ALA A 166 -25.81 -0.71 12.89
CA ALA A 166 -26.64 -0.32 14.04
C ALA A 166 -28.09 -0.85 13.92
N ASP A 167 -28.58 -1.04 12.69
CA ASP A 167 -29.99 -1.36 12.42
C ASP A 167 -30.34 -2.83 12.64
N ASN A 168 -29.39 -3.74 12.40
CA ASN A 168 -29.64 -5.18 12.44
C ASN A 168 -28.50 -6.01 13.08
N GLY A 169 -27.41 -5.38 13.50
CA GLY A 169 -26.26 -6.07 14.09
C GLY A 169 -25.40 -6.84 13.08
N ASP A 170 -25.69 -6.76 11.78
CA ASP A 170 -24.89 -7.43 10.76
C ASP A 170 -23.47 -6.87 10.74
N THR A 171 -22.51 -7.77 10.56
CA THR A 171 -21.10 -7.39 10.49
C THR A 171 -20.64 -7.30 9.05
N ARG A 172 -20.06 -6.15 8.67
CA ARG A 172 -19.39 -5.95 7.38
C ARG A 172 -17.89 -5.98 7.61
N GLN A 173 -17.19 -6.70 6.74
CA GLN A 173 -15.74 -6.78 6.77
C GLN A 173 -15.16 -6.52 5.38
N THR A 174 -14.08 -5.77 5.36
CA THR A 174 -13.21 -5.63 4.20
C THR A 174 -11.78 -5.54 4.69
N GLY A 175 -10.82 -5.79 3.81
CA GLY A 175 -9.44 -5.79 4.21
C GLY A 175 -8.50 -6.27 3.13
N GLY A 176 -7.26 -6.40 3.55
CA GLY A 176 -6.19 -6.95 2.76
C GLY A 176 -5.32 -7.85 3.62
N PHE A 177 -4.18 -8.19 3.05
CA PHE A 177 -3.16 -8.94 3.74
C PHE A 177 -1.79 -8.48 3.26
N ALA A 178 -0.79 -8.73 4.08
CA ALA A 178 0.62 -8.58 3.75
C ALA A 178 1.36 -9.83 4.22
N TYR A 179 2.40 -10.20 3.49
CA TYR A 179 3.30 -11.27 3.90
C TYR A 179 4.57 -10.66 4.45
N LEU A 180 5.06 -11.20 5.57
CA LEU A 180 6.31 -10.76 6.15
C LEU A 180 7.30 -11.93 6.25
N SER A 181 8.57 -11.59 6.12
CA SER A 181 9.69 -12.52 6.26
C SER A 181 10.75 -11.91 7.16
N LEU A 182 11.39 -12.75 7.96
CA LEU A 182 12.54 -12.38 8.79
C LEU A 182 13.81 -12.61 7.98
N ILE A 183 14.44 -11.53 7.51
CA ILE A 183 15.62 -11.58 6.64
C ILE A 183 16.77 -10.94 7.39
N ASP A 184 17.85 -11.68 7.60
CA ASP A 184 19.04 -11.23 8.33
C ASP A 184 18.72 -10.64 9.72
N GLY A 185 17.68 -11.16 10.37
CA GLY A 185 17.24 -10.70 11.70
C GLY A 185 16.30 -9.49 11.69
N GLU A 186 15.90 -8.99 10.53
CA GLU A 186 14.96 -7.88 10.39
C GLU A 186 13.67 -8.31 9.68
N TRP A 187 12.52 -7.90 10.21
CA TRP A 187 11.24 -8.11 9.55
C TRP A 187 11.11 -7.22 8.32
N LYS A 188 10.68 -7.80 7.21
CA LYS A 188 10.42 -7.09 5.95
C LYS A 188 9.10 -7.52 5.33
N PHE A 189 8.48 -6.62 4.58
CA PHE A 189 7.41 -6.98 3.66
C PHE A 189 7.99 -7.87 2.57
N GLN A 190 7.41 -9.06 2.39
CA GLN A 190 7.84 -9.99 1.36
C GLN A 190 7.42 -9.43 -0.01
N SER A 191 8.40 -9.29 -0.89
CA SER A 191 8.21 -8.99 -2.30
C SER A 191 7.78 -10.24 -3.06
N ARG A 192 6.91 -10.06 -4.05
CA ARG A 192 6.44 -11.08 -5.00
C ARG A 192 7.21 -10.98 -6.30
#